data_AF-X0ZUM2-F1
#
_entry.id   AF-X0ZUM2-F1
#
_cell.length_a   1.000
_cell.length_b   1.000
_cell.length_c   1.000
_cell.angle_alpha   90.00
_cell.angle_beta   90.00
_cell.angle_gamma   90.00
#
_symmetry.space_group_name_H-M   'P 1'
#
loop_
_entity.id
_entity.type
_entity.pdbx_description
1 polymer ?
#
loop_
_entity_poly.entity_id
_entity_poly.type
_entity_poly.pdbx_seq_one_letter_code
_entity_poly.pdbx_strand_id
1 'polypeptide(L)'
;RKRPSIKKTYNCPWSQSLPYFINATIKRENYSVKFLEPKISFGEGIDKALRKVGHLLNEHISRIKKAIQVAQKKQYQFSEDLKKKGREVLNNLGGRKGFVIISRPYNGCDPGLNLDIVEKMRELEMLAIPMDLLDLDPSLISEDYPNMYWGYGQRILAAARQIKETDNLYPIYITNFGCGPDSFISKDFTEEMDRPFLELQVDEHSAEAGIITRLEAFLDSIQNRKIDQGKISKKFTLSILKDEERTIYIPYMDDHSYALKAALEALGKRAEVMPISDLESLREGQKYTTGRECYPCILTTGDMLKVINENGAKAKKIAFFMGTAQGPCRFGQYRAFQEQVLKRLGYSDIPIISLDSENSYGGYGVKFTKLAWEGIAAIDILRKAQRLIRADEVNKGETDKLYLKYRNRICKLISQERGLKNLMQEAANALGKVKTENRDKPVVTIVGEIYVRHNPYSNIFIINELERLGVKVELASMREWFMYTNQMHKELIWKDIISYFSILYHFI
;
A
#
# COMPACT_ATOMS: atom_id res chain seq x y z
N ARG A 1 -23.70 8.60 -18.30
CA ARG A 1 -22.80 8.83 -17.14
C ARG A 1 -21.57 7.94 -17.34
N LYS A 2 -20.34 8.49 -17.32
CA LYS A 2 -19.11 7.65 -17.31
C LYS A 2 -19.22 6.74 -16.08
N ARG A 3 -19.17 5.41 -16.27
CA ARG A 3 -19.08 4.48 -15.14
C ARG A 3 -17.83 4.88 -14.34
N PRO A 4 -17.92 5.02 -13.00
CA PRO A 4 -16.72 5.25 -12.21
C PRO A 4 -15.75 4.09 -12.48
N SER A 5 -14.51 4.43 -12.82
CA SER A 5 -13.46 3.47 -13.16
C SER A 5 -12.26 3.71 -12.26
N ILE A 6 -11.70 2.63 -11.73
CA ILE A 6 -10.47 2.70 -10.96
C ILE A 6 -9.37 3.16 -11.92
N LYS A 7 -8.72 4.28 -11.58
CA LYS A 7 -7.79 4.96 -12.48
C LYS A 7 -6.55 4.13 -12.80
N LYS A 8 -6.12 3.30 -11.85
CA LYS A 8 -4.86 2.55 -11.93
C LYS A 8 -5.04 1.12 -11.46
N THR A 9 -4.39 0.22 -12.19
CA THR A 9 -4.43 -1.21 -11.91
C THR A 9 -3.03 -1.80 -12.00
N TYR A 10 -2.60 -2.46 -10.94
CA TYR A 10 -1.28 -3.10 -10.81
C TYR A 10 -1.42 -4.59 -10.50
N ASN A 11 -0.46 -5.35 -11.04
CA ASN A 11 -0.24 -6.74 -10.66
C ASN A 11 0.56 -6.82 -9.36
N CYS A 12 0.62 -8.01 -8.75
CA CYS A 12 1.47 -8.26 -7.60
C CYS A 12 2.95 -7.92 -7.93
N PRO A 13 3.66 -7.15 -7.09
CA PRO A 13 5.09 -6.89 -7.28
C PRO A 13 5.92 -8.17 -7.36
N TRP A 14 5.59 -9.19 -6.57
CA TRP A 14 6.29 -10.48 -6.62
C TRP A 14 6.16 -11.16 -7.98
N SER A 15 4.96 -11.16 -8.57
CA SER A 15 4.74 -11.71 -9.91
C SER A 15 5.48 -10.91 -10.98
N GLN A 16 5.55 -9.58 -10.85
CA GLN A 16 6.31 -8.72 -11.76
C GLN A 16 7.83 -8.94 -11.62
N SER A 17 8.29 -9.32 -10.43
CA SER A 17 9.71 -9.54 -10.12
C SER A 17 10.20 -10.95 -10.41
N LEU A 18 9.30 -11.89 -10.74
CA LEU A 18 9.64 -13.30 -10.97
C LEU A 18 10.81 -13.53 -11.93
N PRO A 19 10.92 -12.84 -13.09
CA PRO A 19 12.06 -13.01 -13.98
C PRO A 19 13.41 -12.70 -13.30
N TYR A 20 13.44 -11.72 -12.39
CA TYR A 20 14.66 -11.35 -11.66
C TYR A 20 15.06 -12.40 -10.62
N PHE A 21 14.10 -13.08 -9.98
CA PHE A 21 14.40 -14.19 -9.07
C PHE A 21 14.96 -15.41 -9.82
N ILE A 22 14.40 -15.68 -11.01
CA ILE A 22 14.92 -16.72 -11.89
C ILE A 22 16.39 -16.44 -12.26
N ASN A 23 16.76 -15.18 -12.47
CA ASN A 23 18.16 -14.79 -12.79
C ASN A 23 19.14 -15.08 -11.67
N ALA A 24 18.70 -15.05 -10.42
CA ALA A 24 19.54 -15.37 -9.28
C ALA A 24 19.79 -16.89 -9.14
N THR A 25 18.88 -17.72 -9.68
CA THR A 25 18.90 -19.18 -9.48
C THR A 25 19.42 -19.92 -10.73
N ILE A 26 18.99 -19.48 -11.92
CA ILE A 26 19.36 -20.07 -13.20
C ILE A 26 20.51 -19.26 -13.79
N LYS A 27 21.70 -19.87 -13.82
CA LYS A 27 22.87 -19.38 -14.56
C LYS A 27 22.62 -19.47 -16.06
N ARG A 28 22.10 -18.40 -16.64
CA ARG A 28 21.68 -18.35 -18.05
C ARG A 28 22.82 -18.58 -19.02
N GLU A 29 24.04 -18.23 -18.63
CA GLU A 29 25.28 -18.49 -19.36
C GLU A 29 25.50 -19.98 -19.66
N ASN A 30 24.88 -20.89 -18.89
CA ASN A 30 24.98 -22.33 -19.12
C ASN A 30 24.07 -22.83 -20.26
N TYR A 31 23.25 -21.97 -20.85
CA TYR A 31 22.28 -22.35 -21.87
C TYR A 31 22.53 -21.59 -23.16
N SER A 32 22.46 -22.29 -24.30
CA SER A 32 22.61 -21.71 -25.64
C SER A 32 21.35 -20.97 -26.13
N VAL A 33 20.32 -20.84 -25.29
CA VAL A 33 19.05 -20.19 -25.64
C VAL A 33 19.03 -18.72 -25.23
N LYS A 34 18.37 -17.89 -26.04
CA LYS A 34 18.14 -16.48 -25.72
C LYS A 34 16.96 -16.34 -24.75
N PHE A 35 17.23 -15.81 -23.55
CA PHE A 35 16.18 -15.44 -22.60
C PHE A 35 15.61 -14.06 -22.95
N LEU A 36 14.29 -13.97 -23.08
CA LEU A 36 13.59 -12.71 -23.33
C LEU A 36 12.89 -12.24 -22.05
N GLU A 37 13.10 -10.98 -21.67
CA GLU A 37 12.47 -10.35 -20.50
C GLU A 37 11.75 -9.04 -20.86
N PRO A 38 10.73 -9.10 -21.74
CA PRO A 38 10.00 -7.90 -22.10
C PRO A 38 9.26 -7.34 -20.87
N LYS A 39 9.41 -6.03 -20.64
CA LYS A 39 8.52 -5.30 -19.73
C LYS A 39 7.21 -5.01 -20.45
N ILE A 40 6.17 -5.77 -20.11
CA ILE A 40 4.84 -5.67 -20.73
C ILE A 40 3.93 -4.84 -19.82
N SER A 41 3.34 -3.77 -20.36
CA SER A 41 2.30 -3.00 -19.68
C SER A 41 1.13 -2.79 -20.61
N PHE A 42 -0.04 -3.35 -20.28
CA PHE A 42 -1.25 -3.11 -21.09
C PHE A 42 -1.85 -1.71 -20.90
N GLY A 43 -1.34 -0.93 -19.93
CA GLY A 43 -1.71 0.48 -19.78
C GLY A 43 -1.30 1.36 -20.97
N GLU A 44 -0.36 0.92 -21.81
CA GLU A 44 0.00 1.63 -23.06
C GLU A 44 -0.78 1.14 -24.28
N GLY A 45 -1.74 0.22 -24.08
CA GLY A 45 -2.50 -0.48 -25.12
C GLY A 45 -1.92 -1.86 -25.44
N ILE A 46 -2.80 -2.87 -25.54
CA ILE A 46 -2.43 -4.29 -25.77
C ILE A 46 -1.61 -4.44 -27.06
N ASP A 47 -2.04 -3.82 -28.15
CA ASP A 47 -1.33 -3.86 -29.43
C ASP A 47 0.11 -3.34 -29.33
N LYS A 48 0.30 -2.19 -28.66
CA LYS A 48 1.62 -1.57 -28.50
C LYS A 48 2.52 -2.44 -27.62
N ALA A 49 1.98 -2.96 -26.52
CA ALA A 49 2.73 -3.81 -25.59
C ALA A 49 3.20 -5.11 -26.27
N LEU A 50 2.31 -5.78 -27.02
CA LEU A 50 2.64 -7.05 -27.69
C LEU A 50 3.52 -6.88 -28.93
N ARG A 51 3.47 -5.73 -29.62
CA ARG A 51 4.42 -5.42 -30.70
C ARG A 51 5.86 -5.41 -30.23
N LYS A 52 6.13 -4.89 -29.03
CA LYS A 52 7.48 -4.93 -28.44
C LYS A 52 8.00 -6.36 -28.30
N VAL A 53 7.14 -7.28 -27.87
CA VAL A 53 7.47 -8.72 -27.77
C VAL A 53 7.75 -9.30 -29.16
N GLY A 54 6.90 -9.01 -30.14
CA GLY A 54 7.09 -9.48 -31.52
C GLY A 54 8.40 -9.01 -32.14
N HIS A 55 8.80 -7.76 -31.89
CA HIS A 55 10.10 -7.25 -32.34
C HIS A 55 11.29 -7.94 -31.67
N LEU A 56 11.19 -8.28 -30.37
CA LEU A 56 12.25 -9.04 -29.67
C LEU A 56 12.42 -10.47 -30.20
N LEU A 57 11.37 -11.02 -30.80
CA LEU A 57 11.35 -12.30 -31.50
C LEU A 57 11.82 -12.20 -32.97
N ASN A 58 12.24 -11.02 -33.44
CA ASN A 58 12.65 -10.75 -34.83
C ASN A 58 11.55 -11.06 -35.86
N GLU A 59 10.28 -10.87 -35.51
CA GLU A 59 9.16 -11.15 -36.41
C GLU A 59 8.71 -9.92 -37.23
N HIS A 60 8.16 -10.18 -38.42
CA HIS A 60 7.68 -9.11 -39.30
C HIS A 60 6.36 -8.50 -38.80
N ILE A 61 6.18 -7.19 -39.02
CA ILE A 61 5.07 -6.41 -38.45
C ILE A 61 3.68 -6.93 -38.84
N SER A 62 3.55 -7.48 -40.05
CA SER A 62 2.31 -8.09 -40.55
C SER A 62 1.95 -9.36 -39.78
N ARG A 63 2.94 -10.21 -39.49
CA ARG A 63 2.76 -11.44 -38.71
C ARG A 63 2.47 -11.12 -37.25
N ILE A 64 3.14 -10.13 -36.68
CA ILE A 64 2.87 -9.62 -35.32
C ILE A 64 1.40 -9.17 -35.21
N LYS A 65 0.93 -8.32 -36.14
CA LYS A 65 -0.46 -7.83 -36.13
C LYS A 65 -1.46 -8.99 -36.22
N LYS A 66 -1.22 -9.97 -37.10
CA LYS A 66 -2.07 -11.16 -37.23
C LYS A 66 -2.08 -12.00 -35.95
N ALA A 67 -0.92 -12.18 -35.31
CA ALA A 67 -0.81 -12.92 -34.04
C ALA A 67 -1.57 -12.21 -32.90
N ILE A 68 -1.46 -10.88 -32.79
CA ILE A 68 -2.19 -10.08 -31.80
C ILE A 68 -3.71 -10.24 -31.98
N GLN A 69 -4.21 -10.16 -33.21
CA GLN A 69 -5.64 -10.33 -33.51
C GLN A 69 -6.14 -11.73 -33.11
N VAL A 70 -5.36 -12.77 -33.42
CA VAL A 70 -5.68 -14.15 -33.01
C VAL A 70 -5.72 -14.26 -31.48
N ALA A 71 -4.71 -13.72 -30.79
CA ALA A 71 -4.62 -13.74 -29.34
C ALA A 71 -5.81 -13.01 -28.67
N GLN A 72 -6.16 -11.80 -29.15
CA GLN A 72 -7.30 -11.04 -28.65
C GLN A 72 -8.62 -11.79 -28.86
N LYS A 73 -8.83 -12.36 -30.05
CA LYS A 73 -10.04 -13.16 -30.34
C LYS A 73 -10.13 -14.38 -29.41
N LYS A 74 -9.02 -15.09 -29.20
CA LYS A 74 -8.98 -16.28 -28.33
C LYS A 74 -9.19 -15.92 -26.87
N GLN A 75 -8.59 -14.83 -26.40
CA GLN A 75 -8.82 -14.34 -25.04
C GLN A 75 -10.28 -13.95 -24.82
N TYR A 76 -10.91 -13.26 -25.79
CA TYR A 76 -12.32 -12.91 -25.71
C TYR A 76 -13.21 -14.15 -25.67
N GLN A 77 -12.99 -15.11 -26.59
CA GLN A 77 -13.72 -16.37 -26.62
C GLN A 77 -13.61 -17.13 -25.29
N PHE A 78 -12.39 -17.25 -24.75
CA PHE A 78 -12.15 -17.89 -23.47
C PHE A 78 -12.94 -17.23 -22.32
N SER A 79 -12.92 -15.89 -22.25
CA SER A 79 -13.69 -15.16 -21.23
C SER A 79 -15.19 -15.37 -21.37
N GLU A 80 -15.74 -15.39 -22.59
CA GLU A 80 -17.16 -15.64 -22.83
C GLU A 80 -17.55 -17.09 -22.51
N ASP A 81 -16.70 -18.05 -22.86
CA ASP A 81 -16.90 -19.47 -22.55
C ASP A 81 -16.91 -19.71 -21.03
N LEU A 82 -16.02 -19.06 -20.28
CA LEU A 82 -16.03 -19.09 -18.81
C LEU A 82 -17.35 -18.56 -18.24
N LYS A 83 -17.83 -17.39 -18.71
CA LYS A 83 -19.12 -16.83 -18.27
C LYS A 83 -20.30 -17.74 -18.62
N LYS A 84 -20.29 -18.32 -19.82
CA LYS A 84 -21.31 -19.28 -20.24
C LYS A 84 -21.31 -20.50 -19.35
N LYS A 85 -20.13 -21.07 -19.06
CA LYS A 85 -20.00 -22.22 -18.17
C LYS A 85 -20.42 -21.88 -16.75
N GLY A 86 -20.09 -20.69 -16.26
CA GLY A 86 -20.55 -20.20 -14.97
C GLY A 86 -22.07 -20.14 -14.85
N ARG A 87 -22.75 -19.55 -15.83
CA ARG A 87 -24.23 -19.54 -15.87
C ARG A 87 -24.82 -20.94 -15.87
N GLU A 88 -24.25 -21.86 -16.65
CA GLU A 88 -24.68 -23.27 -16.67
C GLU A 88 -24.54 -23.91 -15.27
N VAL A 89 -23.38 -23.75 -14.62
CA VAL A 89 -23.10 -24.30 -13.29
C VAL A 89 -24.03 -23.70 -12.23
N LEU A 90 -24.21 -22.38 -12.23
CA LEU A 90 -25.06 -21.69 -11.26
C LEU A 90 -26.53 -22.06 -11.41
N ASN A 91 -27.04 -22.19 -12.63
CA ASN A 91 -28.42 -22.64 -12.88
C ASN A 91 -28.64 -24.09 -12.42
N ASN A 92 -27.63 -24.96 -12.57
CA ASN A 92 -27.68 -26.37 -12.18
C ASN A 92 -27.52 -26.60 -10.66
N LEU A 93 -27.24 -25.56 -9.86
CA LEU A 93 -27.18 -25.71 -8.40
C LEU A 93 -28.53 -26.11 -7.82
N GLY A 94 -29.65 -25.63 -8.39
CA GLY A 94 -31.00 -26.00 -7.94
C GLY A 94 -31.25 -25.72 -6.45
N GLY A 95 -30.65 -24.66 -5.91
CA GLY A 95 -30.72 -24.32 -4.48
C GLY A 95 -29.69 -25.02 -3.58
N ARG A 96 -28.92 -25.99 -4.10
CA ARG A 96 -27.78 -26.57 -3.37
C ARG A 96 -26.70 -25.52 -3.13
N LYS A 97 -25.91 -25.72 -2.08
CA LYS A 97 -24.79 -24.82 -1.76
C LYS A 97 -23.69 -24.97 -2.81
N GLY A 98 -23.21 -23.84 -3.34
CA GLY A 98 -22.02 -23.76 -4.18
C GLY A 98 -20.89 -23.07 -3.44
N PHE A 99 -19.65 -23.52 -3.67
CA PHE A 99 -18.48 -23.00 -2.95
C PHE A 99 -17.57 -22.25 -3.92
N VAL A 100 -17.53 -20.92 -3.80
CA VAL A 100 -16.76 -20.08 -4.72
C VAL A 100 -15.32 -19.95 -4.25
N ILE A 101 -14.37 -20.41 -5.07
CA ILE A 101 -12.94 -20.25 -4.80
C ILE A 101 -12.53 -18.80 -5.10
N ILE A 102 -12.24 -18.05 -4.04
CA ILE A 102 -11.72 -16.68 -4.11
C ILE A 102 -10.21 -16.75 -3.99
N SER A 103 -9.51 -16.54 -5.10
CA SER A 103 -8.04 -16.65 -5.12
C SER A 103 -7.44 -15.94 -6.32
N ARG A 104 -6.11 -15.82 -6.35
CA ARG A 104 -5.37 -15.48 -7.58
C ARG A 104 -5.11 -16.76 -8.38
N PRO A 105 -5.00 -16.72 -9.72
CA PRO A 105 -4.86 -17.94 -10.53
C PRO A 105 -3.66 -18.80 -10.16
N TYR A 106 -2.53 -18.19 -9.82
CA TYR A 106 -1.35 -18.95 -9.36
C TYR A 106 -1.58 -19.68 -8.04
N ASN A 107 -2.64 -19.34 -7.29
CA ASN A 107 -3.00 -20.01 -6.04
C ASN A 107 -4.17 -20.97 -6.29
N GLY A 108 -5.25 -20.52 -6.93
CA GLY A 108 -6.45 -21.33 -7.12
C GLY A 108 -6.37 -22.41 -8.20
N CYS A 109 -5.46 -22.27 -9.17
CA CYS A 109 -5.38 -23.16 -10.33
C CYS A 109 -4.14 -24.05 -10.35
N ASP A 110 -3.25 -23.93 -9.35
CA ASP A 110 -2.05 -24.76 -9.24
C ASP A 110 -2.21 -25.74 -8.06
N PRO A 111 -2.37 -27.05 -8.34
CA PRO A 111 -2.57 -28.06 -7.29
C PRO A 111 -1.40 -28.15 -6.30
N GLY A 112 -0.17 -27.89 -6.76
CA GLY A 112 1.01 -27.90 -5.90
C GLY A 112 1.07 -26.73 -4.94
N LEU A 113 0.49 -25.57 -5.32
CA LEU A 113 0.48 -24.37 -4.48
C LEU A 113 -0.73 -24.26 -3.55
N ASN A 114 -1.81 -25.00 -3.82
CA ASN A 114 -3.00 -25.03 -2.97
C ASN A 114 -3.26 -26.36 -2.28
N LEU A 115 -2.32 -27.30 -2.36
CA LEU A 115 -2.39 -28.62 -1.72
C LEU A 115 -3.64 -29.41 -2.15
N ASP A 116 -3.92 -29.42 -3.46
CA ASP A 116 -5.05 -30.13 -4.07
C ASP A 116 -6.41 -29.86 -3.40
N ILE A 117 -6.62 -28.62 -2.94
CA ILE A 117 -7.82 -28.26 -2.18
C ILE A 117 -9.12 -28.55 -2.94
N VAL A 118 -9.11 -28.39 -4.27
CA VAL A 118 -10.29 -28.62 -5.10
C VAL A 118 -10.68 -30.10 -5.10
N GLU A 119 -9.72 -31.02 -5.13
CA GLU A 119 -10.02 -32.46 -5.05
C GLU A 119 -10.55 -32.83 -3.66
N LYS A 120 -9.95 -32.29 -2.59
CA LYS A 120 -10.43 -32.47 -1.21
C LYS A 120 -11.86 -31.93 -1.02
N MET A 121 -12.18 -30.80 -1.65
CA MET A 121 -13.55 -30.27 -1.66
C MET A 121 -14.52 -31.20 -2.38
N ARG A 122 -14.12 -31.84 -3.48
CA ARG A 122 -14.96 -32.79 -4.22
C ARG A 122 -15.25 -34.04 -3.39
N GLU A 123 -14.27 -34.54 -2.63
CA GLU A 123 -14.44 -35.65 -1.68
C GLU A 123 -15.48 -35.33 -0.59
N LEU A 124 -15.57 -34.07 -0.17
CA LEU A 124 -16.56 -33.56 0.79
C LEU A 124 -17.88 -33.12 0.14
N GLU A 125 -18.12 -33.47 -1.13
CA GLU A 125 -19.29 -33.06 -1.92
C GLU A 125 -19.47 -31.53 -2.04
N MET A 126 -18.40 -30.77 -1.83
CA MET A 126 -18.37 -29.32 -1.99
C MET A 126 -18.09 -28.98 -3.47
N LEU A 127 -19.12 -28.56 -4.19
CA LEU A 127 -18.94 -28.09 -5.58
C LEU A 127 -18.11 -26.80 -5.61
N ALA A 128 -16.83 -26.95 -5.95
CA ALA A 128 -15.89 -25.84 -6.13
C ALA A 128 -16.16 -25.07 -7.43
N ILE A 129 -16.33 -23.76 -7.34
CA ILE A 129 -16.64 -22.85 -8.43
C ILE A 129 -15.54 -21.77 -8.47
N PRO A 130 -14.64 -21.75 -9.46
CA PRO A 130 -13.67 -20.67 -9.60
C PRO A 130 -14.36 -19.31 -9.74
N MET A 131 -13.85 -18.26 -9.08
CA MET A 131 -14.43 -16.92 -9.21
C MET A 131 -14.43 -16.39 -10.65
N ASP A 132 -13.57 -16.90 -11.53
CA ASP A 132 -13.53 -16.57 -12.96
C ASP A 132 -14.78 -17.02 -13.73
N LEU A 133 -15.59 -17.93 -13.17
CA LEU A 133 -16.89 -18.32 -13.72
C LEU A 133 -18.01 -17.32 -13.40
N LEU A 134 -17.79 -16.39 -12.47
CA LEU A 134 -18.75 -15.35 -12.15
C LEU A 134 -18.66 -14.20 -13.16
N ASP A 135 -19.78 -13.52 -13.42
CA ASP A 135 -19.80 -12.34 -14.28
C ASP A 135 -19.37 -11.10 -13.49
N LEU A 136 -18.05 -10.98 -13.31
CA LEU A 136 -17.46 -9.92 -12.49
C LEU A 136 -17.43 -8.59 -13.24
N ASP A 137 -17.99 -7.53 -12.63
CA ASP A 137 -17.79 -6.14 -13.05
C ASP A 137 -17.01 -5.35 -11.97
N PRO A 138 -15.67 -5.28 -12.08
CA PRO A 138 -14.83 -4.49 -11.18
C PRO A 138 -15.15 -2.99 -11.14
N SER A 139 -15.87 -2.44 -12.13
CA SER A 139 -16.23 -1.02 -12.11
C SER A 139 -17.21 -0.69 -10.98
N LEU A 140 -17.98 -1.67 -10.52
CA LEU A 140 -18.99 -1.49 -9.48
C LEU A 140 -18.35 -1.15 -8.13
N ILE A 141 -17.15 -1.66 -7.83
CA ILE A 141 -16.48 -1.44 -6.53
C ILE A 141 -15.79 -0.07 -6.41
N SER A 142 -15.69 0.66 -7.52
CA SER A 142 -14.83 1.85 -7.61
C SER A 142 -15.30 3.04 -6.76
N GLU A 143 -16.60 3.15 -6.47
CA GLU A 143 -17.14 4.21 -5.60
C GLU A 143 -16.78 3.99 -4.13
N ASP A 144 -16.84 2.73 -3.66
CA ASP A 144 -16.56 2.38 -2.27
C ASP A 144 -15.08 2.14 -2.00
N TYR A 145 -14.33 1.71 -3.02
CA TYR A 145 -12.90 1.40 -2.94
C TYR A 145 -12.10 2.12 -4.04
N PRO A 146 -12.11 3.46 -4.06
CA PRO A 146 -11.48 4.23 -5.15
C PRO A 146 -9.97 4.02 -5.27
N ASN A 147 -9.31 3.58 -4.20
CA ASN A 147 -7.87 3.30 -4.15
C ASN A 147 -7.53 1.79 -4.22
N MET A 148 -8.47 0.90 -4.59
CA MET A 148 -8.17 -0.52 -4.80
C MET A 148 -7.39 -0.74 -6.11
N TYR A 149 -6.15 -0.28 -6.16
CA TYR A 149 -5.32 -0.33 -7.37
C TYR A 149 -4.76 -1.75 -7.66
N TRP A 150 -4.97 -2.74 -6.80
CA TRP A 150 -4.59 -4.12 -7.10
C TRP A 150 -5.67 -4.77 -7.96
N GLY A 151 -5.33 -5.13 -9.20
CA GLY A 151 -6.33 -5.67 -10.15
C GLY A 151 -7.07 -6.89 -9.62
N TYR A 152 -6.38 -7.79 -8.95
CA TYR A 152 -7.03 -8.93 -8.30
C TYR A 152 -7.85 -8.56 -7.07
N GLY A 153 -7.47 -7.51 -6.31
CA GLY A 153 -8.33 -6.98 -5.25
C GLY A 153 -9.67 -6.50 -5.79
N GLN A 154 -9.66 -5.82 -6.94
CA GLN A 154 -10.89 -5.38 -7.61
C GLN A 154 -11.78 -6.56 -8.02
N ARG A 155 -11.19 -7.61 -8.60
CA ARG A 155 -11.90 -8.83 -8.99
C ARG A 155 -12.46 -9.59 -7.78
N ILE A 156 -11.68 -9.70 -6.71
CA ILE A 156 -12.08 -10.35 -5.45
C ILE A 156 -13.28 -9.64 -4.81
N LEU A 157 -13.26 -8.31 -4.75
CA LEU A 157 -14.38 -7.53 -4.21
C LEU A 157 -15.60 -7.55 -5.14
N ALA A 158 -15.40 -7.57 -6.45
CA ALA A 158 -16.50 -7.77 -7.40
C ALA A 158 -17.14 -9.16 -7.23
N ALA A 159 -16.33 -10.19 -6.97
CA ALA A 159 -16.82 -11.54 -6.68
C ALA A 159 -17.63 -11.57 -5.39
N ALA A 160 -17.18 -10.88 -4.34
CA ALA A 160 -17.95 -10.73 -3.11
C ALA A 160 -19.36 -10.16 -3.38
N ARG A 161 -19.47 -9.12 -4.22
CA ARG A 161 -20.77 -8.54 -4.59
C ARG A 161 -21.65 -9.50 -5.38
N GLN A 162 -21.08 -10.20 -6.36
CA GLN A 162 -21.82 -11.17 -7.16
C GLN A 162 -22.35 -12.32 -6.29
N ILE A 163 -21.56 -12.78 -5.32
CA ILE A 163 -21.97 -13.84 -4.38
C ILE A 163 -23.19 -13.41 -3.58
N LYS A 164 -23.26 -12.14 -3.16
CA LYS A 164 -24.38 -11.60 -2.39
C LYS A 164 -25.69 -11.48 -3.15
N GLU A 165 -25.66 -11.52 -4.48
CA GLU A 165 -26.88 -11.55 -5.30
C GLU A 165 -27.61 -12.90 -5.24
N THR A 166 -27.00 -13.90 -4.59
CA THR A 166 -27.54 -15.25 -4.45
C THR A 166 -27.51 -15.68 -2.99
N ASP A 167 -28.39 -16.61 -2.57
CA ASP A 167 -28.47 -17.06 -1.17
C ASP A 167 -27.71 -18.37 -0.90
N ASN A 168 -27.22 -19.05 -1.94
CA ASN A 168 -26.64 -20.40 -1.81
C ASN A 168 -25.15 -20.48 -2.18
N LEU A 169 -24.48 -19.35 -2.39
CA LEU A 169 -23.03 -19.31 -2.65
C LEU A 169 -22.23 -18.94 -1.39
N TYR A 170 -21.20 -19.73 -1.10
CA TYR A 170 -20.31 -19.58 0.05
C TYR A 170 -18.85 -19.43 -0.41
N PRO A 171 -18.12 -18.39 -0.01
CA PRO A 171 -16.74 -18.22 -0.44
C PRO A 171 -15.76 -19.12 0.33
N ILE A 172 -14.78 -19.67 -0.39
CA ILE A 172 -13.55 -20.26 0.13
C ILE A 172 -12.39 -19.38 -0.36
N TYR A 173 -11.86 -18.54 0.53
CA TYR A 173 -10.80 -17.59 0.22
C TYR A 173 -9.44 -18.24 0.43
N ILE A 174 -8.68 -18.44 -0.65
CA ILE A 174 -7.33 -19.00 -0.59
C ILE A 174 -6.30 -17.88 -0.73
N THR A 175 -5.54 -17.66 0.33
CA THR A 175 -4.41 -16.71 0.39
C THR A 175 -3.12 -17.44 0.75
N ASN A 176 -2.00 -16.71 0.75
CA ASN A 176 -0.69 -17.25 1.11
C ASN A 176 -0.13 -16.58 2.36
N PHE A 177 0.76 -17.29 3.06
CA PHE A 177 1.54 -16.68 4.13
C PHE A 177 2.32 -15.47 3.61
N GLY A 178 2.26 -14.35 4.33
CA GLY A 178 2.92 -13.10 3.93
C GLY A 178 2.33 -12.38 2.71
N CYS A 179 1.12 -12.73 2.24
CA CYS A 179 0.48 -12.03 1.12
C CYS A 179 0.20 -10.56 1.48
N GLY A 180 1.02 -9.65 0.95
CA GLY A 180 0.92 -8.21 1.20
C GLY A 180 -0.45 -7.62 0.87
N PRO A 181 -0.95 -7.74 -0.38
CA PRO A 181 -2.27 -7.19 -0.73
C PRO A 181 -3.42 -7.73 0.13
N ASP A 182 -3.42 -9.02 0.46
CA ASP A 182 -4.52 -9.63 1.22
C ASP A 182 -4.52 -9.23 2.70
N SER A 183 -3.45 -8.60 3.21
CA SER A 183 -3.49 -7.92 4.53
C SER A 183 -4.52 -6.78 4.61
N PHE A 184 -4.97 -6.26 3.46
CA PHE A 184 -6.04 -5.27 3.35
C PHE A 184 -7.28 -5.82 2.65
N ILE A 185 -7.11 -6.52 1.51
CA ILE A 185 -8.23 -7.03 0.71
C ILE A 185 -9.12 -8.00 1.52
N SER A 186 -8.56 -8.83 2.39
CA SER A 186 -9.36 -9.75 3.23
C SER A 186 -10.32 -9.01 4.17
N LYS A 187 -9.92 -7.83 4.69
CA LYS A 187 -10.77 -7.00 5.54
C LYS A 187 -11.89 -6.36 4.74
N ASP A 188 -11.56 -5.81 3.57
CA ASP A 188 -12.56 -5.26 2.63
C ASP A 188 -13.55 -6.34 2.20
N PHE A 189 -13.05 -7.54 1.90
CA PHE A 189 -13.87 -8.70 1.57
C PHE A 189 -14.79 -9.08 2.73
N THR A 190 -14.27 -9.12 3.95
CA THR A 190 -15.06 -9.37 5.17
C THR A 190 -16.16 -8.32 5.35
N GLU A 191 -15.89 -7.04 5.05
CA GLU A 191 -16.90 -5.97 5.12
C GLU A 191 -17.92 -6.03 3.99
N GLU A 192 -17.56 -6.54 2.81
CA GLU A 192 -18.53 -6.78 1.73
C GLU A 192 -19.47 -7.92 2.10
N MET A 193 -18.94 -9.03 2.62
CA MET A 193 -19.71 -10.26 2.83
C MET A 193 -20.79 -10.12 3.92
N ASP A 194 -21.96 -10.73 3.66
CA ASP A 194 -23.11 -10.82 4.57
C ASP A 194 -23.29 -12.22 5.18
N ARG A 195 -22.36 -13.13 4.90
CA ARG A 195 -22.41 -14.54 5.30
C ARG A 195 -21.01 -15.07 5.62
N PRO A 196 -20.92 -16.23 6.29
CA PRO A 196 -19.64 -16.85 6.59
C PRO A 196 -18.87 -17.22 5.33
N PHE A 197 -17.55 -17.11 5.41
CA PHE A 197 -16.62 -17.63 4.41
C PHE A 197 -15.44 -18.29 5.14
N LEU A 198 -14.75 -19.20 4.46
CA LEU A 198 -13.54 -19.83 4.98
C LEU A 198 -12.31 -19.17 4.36
N GLU A 199 -11.45 -18.55 5.17
CA GLU A 199 -10.15 -18.07 4.73
C GLU A 199 -9.07 -19.11 5.02
N LEU A 200 -8.48 -19.70 3.98
CA LEU A 200 -7.38 -20.65 4.06
C LEU A 200 -6.08 -19.95 3.64
N GLN A 201 -5.12 -19.98 4.56
CA GLN A 201 -3.77 -19.52 4.28
C GLN A 201 -2.91 -20.75 3.99
N VAL A 202 -2.28 -20.75 2.82
CA VAL A 202 -1.39 -21.83 2.37
C VAL A 202 0.06 -21.35 2.41
N ASP A 203 0.93 -22.19 2.94
CA ASP A 203 2.38 -22.07 2.92
C ASP A 203 3.04 -23.44 2.69
N GLU A 204 4.37 -23.46 2.59
CA GLU A 204 5.14 -24.70 2.37
C GLU A 204 5.03 -25.69 3.55
N HIS A 205 4.66 -25.22 4.75
CA HIS A 205 4.52 -26.06 5.94
C HIS A 205 3.08 -26.53 6.19
N SER A 206 2.14 -26.15 5.32
CA SER A 206 0.72 -26.46 5.48
C SER A 206 0.48 -27.95 5.27
N ALA A 207 -0.12 -28.61 6.26
CA ALA A 207 -0.43 -30.03 6.19
C ALA A 207 -1.83 -30.27 5.60
N GLU A 208 -1.94 -31.26 4.71
CA GLU A 208 -3.20 -31.61 4.04
C GLU A 208 -4.36 -31.91 5.01
N ALA A 209 -4.09 -32.66 6.08
CA ALA A 209 -5.07 -32.99 7.11
C ALA A 209 -5.67 -31.74 7.78
N GLY A 210 -4.86 -30.68 7.90
CA GLY A 210 -5.30 -29.40 8.45
C GLY A 210 -6.29 -28.66 7.53
N ILE A 211 -6.17 -28.83 6.20
CA ILE A 211 -7.11 -28.24 5.24
C ILE A 211 -8.46 -28.96 5.28
N ILE A 212 -8.45 -30.30 5.25
CA ILE A 212 -9.67 -31.11 5.27
C ILE A 212 -10.50 -30.80 6.51
N THR A 213 -9.87 -30.83 7.70
CA THR A 213 -10.56 -30.55 8.98
C THR A 213 -11.22 -29.16 8.97
N ARG A 214 -10.60 -28.16 8.34
CA ARG A 214 -11.15 -26.79 8.24
C ARG A 214 -12.30 -26.69 7.24
N LEU A 215 -12.26 -27.46 6.16
CA LEU A 215 -13.37 -27.57 5.19
C LEU A 215 -14.59 -28.24 5.84
N GLU A 216 -14.39 -29.34 6.57
CA GLU A 216 -15.43 -30.04 7.33
C GLU A 216 -16.07 -29.12 8.38
N ALA A 217 -15.23 -28.49 9.22
CA ALA A 217 -15.71 -27.57 10.24
C ALA A 217 -16.46 -26.37 9.63
N PHE A 218 -16.03 -25.88 8.46
CA PHE A 218 -16.75 -24.83 7.76
C PHE A 218 -18.11 -25.31 7.24
N LEU A 219 -18.17 -26.50 6.62
CA LEU A 219 -19.41 -27.09 6.13
C LEU A 219 -20.42 -27.24 7.26
N ASP A 220 -20.01 -27.78 8.40
CA ASP A 220 -20.83 -27.92 9.61
C ASP A 220 -21.35 -26.57 10.11
N SER A 221 -20.49 -25.55 10.14
CA SER A 221 -20.85 -24.20 10.62
C SER A 221 -21.94 -23.51 9.79
N ILE A 222 -22.11 -23.90 8.53
CA ILE A 222 -23.08 -23.29 7.60
C ILE A 222 -24.34 -24.13 7.40
N GLN A 223 -24.46 -25.35 7.96
CA GLN A 223 -25.61 -26.23 7.73
C GLN A 223 -26.95 -25.59 8.18
N ASN A 224 -26.96 -24.91 9.33
CA ASN A 224 -28.19 -24.41 9.97
C ASN A 224 -28.36 -22.88 9.96
N ARG A 225 -27.58 -22.16 9.14
CA ARG A 225 -27.53 -20.68 9.19
C ARG A 225 -28.43 -20.07 8.11
N LYS A 226 -29.35 -19.19 8.53
CA LYS A 226 -30.04 -18.26 7.62
C LYS A 226 -29.12 -17.07 7.36
N ILE A 227 -28.98 -16.64 6.11
CA ILE A 227 -28.20 -15.45 5.76
C ILE A 227 -28.95 -14.24 6.30
N ASP A 228 -28.28 -13.48 7.17
CA ASP A 228 -28.83 -12.25 7.70
C ASP A 228 -28.58 -11.14 6.68
N GLN A 229 -29.64 -10.63 6.04
CA GLN A 229 -29.54 -9.57 5.03
C GLN A 229 -29.30 -8.18 5.66
N GLY A 230 -28.46 -8.12 6.70
CA GLY A 230 -28.07 -6.90 7.39
C GLY A 230 -27.33 -5.95 6.45
N LYS A 231 -28.06 -4.96 5.92
CA LYS A 231 -27.51 -3.90 5.07
C LYS A 231 -26.48 -3.07 5.85
N ILE A 232 -25.19 -3.27 5.56
CA ILE A 232 -24.19 -2.22 5.81
C ILE A 232 -24.30 -1.22 4.67
N SER A 233 -25.07 -0.16 4.91
CA SER A 233 -25.10 1.04 4.08
C SER A 233 -23.69 1.63 4.00
N LYS A 234 -23.09 1.62 2.81
CA LYS A 234 -21.91 2.41 2.50
C LYS A 234 -22.35 3.70 1.83
N LYS A 235 -22.12 4.81 2.51
CA LYS A 235 -21.79 6.08 1.87
C LYS A 235 -20.38 6.42 2.27
N PHE A 236 -19.42 6.01 1.45
CA PHE A 236 -18.07 6.55 1.55
C PHE A 236 -18.15 8.01 1.11
N THR A 237 -18.13 8.93 2.07
CA THR A 237 -17.96 10.34 1.74
C THR A 237 -16.46 10.58 1.78
N LEU A 238 -15.82 10.73 0.62
CA LEU A 238 -14.49 11.32 0.56
C LEU A 238 -14.56 12.64 1.33
N SER A 239 -13.98 12.69 2.54
CA SER A 239 -13.88 13.96 3.25
C SER A 239 -12.81 14.78 2.52
N ILE A 240 -13.27 15.55 1.53
CA ILE A 240 -12.52 16.69 1.01
C ILE A 240 -12.30 17.61 2.21
N LEU A 241 -11.03 17.74 2.61
CA LEU A 241 -10.46 18.68 3.58
C LEU A 241 -11.50 19.33 4.53
N LYS A 242 -12.08 18.55 5.45
CA LYS A 242 -12.86 19.09 6.57
C LYS A 242 -11.95 19.33 7.77
N ASP A 243 -10.94 20.19 7.56
CA ASP A 243 -9.94 20.56 8.56
C ASP A 243 -10.21 21.94 9.20
N GLU A 244 -11.21 22.66 8.69
CA GLU A 244 -11.65 23.95 9.22
C GLU A 244 -12.03 23.75 10.71
N GLU A 245 -11.27 24.39 11.59
CA GLU A 245 -11.38 24.35 13.07
C GLU A 245 -10.80 23.15 13.83
N ARG A 246 -10.18 22.17 13.14
CA ARG A 246 -9.60 20.97 13.77
C ARG A 246 -8.09 21.07 13.99
N THR A 247 -7.61 20.39 15.02
CA THR A 247 -6.16 20.18 15.22
C THR A 247 -5.73 18.94 14.43
N ILE A 248 -4.81 19.12 13.50
CA ILE A 248 -4.29 18.06 12.62
C ILE A 248 -3.14 17.34 13.33
N TYR A 249 -3.35 16.07 13.70
CA TYR A 249 -2.33 15.22 14.30
C TYR A 249 -1.53 14.49 13.23
N ILE A 250 -0.21 14.66 13.26
CA ILE A 250 0.74 14.13 12.28
C ILE A 250 1.53 12.97 12.91
N PRO A 251 1.60 11.78 12.31
CA PRO A 251 2.41 10.68 12.84
C PRO A 251 3.89 11.05 12.87
N TYR A 252 4.56 10.67 13.95
CA TYR A 252 6.00 10.81 14.06
C TYR A 252 6.69 9.68 13.29
N MET A 253 7.16 9.98 12.09
CA MET A 253 8.10 9.12 11.37
C MET A 253 9.54 9.51 11.69
N ASP A 254 9.81 10.82 11.75
CA ASP A 254 11.08 11.46 12.10
C ASP A 254 10.79 12.93 12.44
N ASP A 255 11.82 13.71 12.79
CA ASP A 255 11.70 15.15 13.03
C ASP A 255 11.24 15.95 11.80
N HIS A 256 11.27 15.35 10.61
CA HIS A 256 10.65 15.90 9.40
C HIS A 256 9.14 16.15 9.57
N SER A 257 8.45 15.39 10.44
CA SER A 257 7.05 15.66 10.80
C SER A 257 6.87 17.05 11.43
N TYR A 258 7.88 17.61 12.11
CA TYR A 258 7.83 18.98 12.62
C TYR A 258 7.96 20.05 11.53
N ALA A 259 8.64 19.77 10.43
CA ALA A 259 8.63 20.66 9.26
C ALA A 259 7.24 20.69 8.60
N LEU A 260 6.58 19.54 8.54
CA LEU A 260 5.21 19.44 8.05
C LEU A 260 4.24 20.22 8.94
N LYS A 261 4.35 20.09 10.27
CA LYS A 261 3.62 20.91 11.25
C LYS A 261 3.81 22.40 11.00
N ALA A 262 5.07 22.85 10.93
CA ALA A 262 5.39 24.26 10.71
C ALA A 262 4.84 24.81 9.38
N ALA A 263 4.84 24.00 8.32
CA ALA A 263 4.26 24.38 7.05
C ALA A 263 2.73 24.53 7.14
N LEU A 264 2.02 23.65 7.87
CA LEU A 264 0.58 23.80 8.12
C LEU A 264 0.27 25.06 8.96
N GLU A 265 1.09 25.36 9.96
CA GLU A 265 0.95 26.57 10.78
C GLU A 265 1.12 27.85 9.97
N ALA A 266 2.04 27.88 8.98
CA ALA A 266 2.19 29.00 8.05
C ALA A 266 0.96 29.21 7.13
N LEU A 267 0.07 28.23 7.05
CA LEU A 267 -1.23 28.32 6.39
C LEU A 267 -2.37 28.65 7.37
N GLY A 268 -2.07 28.92 8.63
CA GLY A 268 -3.06 29.21 9.67
C GLY A 268 -3.79 27.97 10.20
N LYS A 269 -3.31 26.76 9.90
CA LYS A 269 -3.89 25.50 10.40
C LYS A 269 -3.30 25.16 11.78
N ARG A 270 -4.11 24.54 12.64
CA ARG A 270 -3.64 23.97 13.91
C ARG A 270 -3.10 22.57 13.64
N ALA A 271 -1.86 22.30 14.02
CA ALA A 271 -1.24 21.00 13.81
C ALA A 271 -0.38 20.58 15.00
N GLU A 272 -0.35 19.28 15.28
CA GLU A 272 0.49 18.69 16.31
C GLU A 272 1.15 17.42 15.80
N VAL A 273 2.39 17.18 16.21
CA VAL A 273 3.08 15.93 15.90
C VAL A 273 2.80 14.96 17.04
N MET A 274 2.30 13.77 16.71
CA MET A 274 2.05 12.72 17.68
C MET A 274 3.36 12.31 18.38
N PRO A 275 3.32 11.82 19.62
CA PRO A 275 4.50 11.27 20.28
C PRO A 275 5.18 10.17 19.45
N ILE A 276 6.44 9.90 19.75
CA ILE A 276 7.12 8.71 19.19
C ILE A 276 6.33 7.48 19.61
N SER A 277 6.08 6.58 18.66
CA SER A 277 5.37 5.33 18.93
C SER A 277 6.05 4.54 20.06
N ASP A 278 5.28 3.80 20.83
CA ASP A 278 5.77 3.00 21.94
C ASP A 278 5.02 1.65 22.06
N LEU A 279 5.22 0.95 23.18
CA LEU A 279 4.56 -0.33 23.43
C LEU A 279 3.03 -0.19 23.51
N GLU A 280 2.52 0.93 23.99
CA GLU A 280 1.09 1.19 23.98
C GLU A 280 0.59 1.39 22.55
N SER A 281 1.30 2.13 21.70
CA SER A 281 0.98 2.29 20.29
C SER A 281 0.90 0.92 19.59
N LEU A 282 1.87 0.04 19.86
CA LEU A 282 1.84 -1.31 19.31
C LEU A 282 0.62 -2.11 19.78
N ARG A 283 0.35 -2.11 21.09
CA ARG A 283 -0.77 -2.87 21.68
C ARG A 283 -2.12 -2.37 21.17
N GLU A 284 -2.32 -1.06 21.10
CA GLU A 284 -3.56 -0.48 20.59
C GLU A 284 -3.77 -0.81 19.11
N GLY A 285 -2.72 -0.73 18.29
CA GLY A 285 -2.79 -1.11 16.87
C GLY A 285 -3.08 -2.61 16.67
N GLN A 286 -2.49 -3.47 17.50
CA GLN A 286 -2.65 -4.93 17.40
C GLN A 286 -4.09 -5.41 17.65
N LYS A 287 -4.90 -4.66 18.40
CA LYS A 287 -6.32 -5.00 18.64
C LYS A 287 -7.15 -5.04 17.35
N TYR A 288 -6.73 -4.33 16.30
CA TYR A 288 -7.52 -4.16 15.06
C TYR A 288 -6.80 -4.65 13.80
N THR A 289 -5.60 -5.20 13.97
CA THR A 289 -4.74 -5.72 12.90
C THR A 289 -4.58 -7.22 13.05
N THR A 290 -4.14 -7.89 11.99
CA THR A 290 -3.96 -9.35 11.95
C THR A 290 -2.49 -9.75 12.03
N GLY A 291 -1.57 -8.78 12.16
CA GLY A 291 -0.12 -8.99 12.06
C GLY A 291 0.38 -9.14 10.62
N ARG A 292 -0.51 -9.09 9.63
CA ARG A 292 -0.18 -9.18 8.19
C ARG A 292 0.04 -7.80 7.57
N GLU A 293 -0.53 -6.77 8.17
CA GLU A 293 -0.39 -5.38 7.76
C GLU A 293 1.07 -4.93 7.95
N CYS A 294 1.47 -3.87 7.27
CA CYS A 294 2.79 -3.29 7.50
C CYS A 294 2.93 -2.86 8.97
N TYR A 295 4.09 -3.09 9.58
CA TYR A 295 4.37 -2.65 10.95
C TYR A 295 4.12 -1.13 11.17
N PRO A 296 4.50 -0.22 10.26
CA PRO A 296 4.09 1.19 10.31
C PRO A 296 2.57 1.43 10.38
N CYS A 297 1.76 0.60 9.72
CA CYS A 297 0.30 0.71 9.76
C CYS A 297 -0.22 0.39 11.16
N ILE A 298 0.34 -0.64 11.81
CA ILE A 298 0.01 -1.02 13.19
C ILE A 298 0.34 0.13 14.14
N LEU A 299 1.57 0.64 14.09
CA LEU A 299 2.03 1.72 14.97
C LEU A 299 1.23 3.01 14.79
N THR A 300 1.07 3.47 13.55
CA THR A 300 0.34 4.72 13.28
C THR A 300 -1.14 4.62 13.62
N THR A 301 -1.75 3.44 13.47
CA THR A 301 -3.14 3.22 13.94
C THR A 301 -3.21 3.32 15.46
N GLY A 302 -2.27 2.69 16.18
CA GLY A 302 -2.18 2.81 17.63
C GLY A 302 -1.93 4.24 18.12
N ASP A 303 -1.04 4.99 17.46
CA ASP A 303 -0.78 6.40 17.76
C ASP A 303 -2.07 7.24 17.64
N MET A 304 -2.89 7.01 16.62
CA MET A 304 -4.19 7.68 16.47
C MET A 304 -5.14 7.34 17.63
N LEU A 305 -5.18 6.07 18.04
CA LEU A 305 -6.05 5.62 19.14
C LEU A 305 -5.62 6.21 20.48
N LYS A 306 -4.31 6.32 20.73
CA LYS A 306 -3.77 7.01 21.93
C LYS A 306 -4.22 8.46 21.97
N VAL A 307 -4.10 9.19 20.86
CA VAL A 307 -4.57 10.58 20.78
C VAL A 307 -6.07 10.69 21.07
N ILE A 308 -6.89 9.76 20.55
CA ILE A 308 -8.33 9.74 20.84
C ILE A 308 -8.57 9.51 22.33
N ASN A 309 -7.89 8.52 22.94
CA ASN A 309 -8.04 8.18 24.34
C ASN A 309 -7.64 9.34 25.27
N GLU A 310 -6.53 10.02 24.97
CA GLU A 310 -6.04 11.17 25.73
C GLU A 310 -6.97 12.40 25.63
N ASN A 311 -7.58 12.61 24.45
CA ASN A 311 -8.45 13.78 24.22
C ASN A 311 -9.91 13.56 24.66
N GLY A 312 -10.34 12.30 24.81
CA GLY A 312 -11.70 11.93 25.23
C GLY A 312 -12.79 12.69 24.46
N ALA A 313 -13.63 13.43 25.17
CA ALA A 313 -14.74 14.21 24.58
C ALA A 313 -14.30 15.30 23.58
N LYS A 314 -13.02 15.70 23.54
CA LYS A 314 -12.47 16.67 22.57
C LYS A 314 -12.13 16.05 21.21
N ALA A 315 -12.27 14.74 21.04
CA ALA A 315 -12.00 14.05 19.78
C ALA A 315 -12.76 14.63 18.57
N LYS A 316 -13.92 15.28 18.77
CA LYS A 316 -14.65 15.94 17.67
C LYS A 316 -13.89 17.10 17.00
N LYS A 317 -12.90 17.68 17.70
CA LYS A 317 -12.06 18.78 17.22
C LYS A 317 -10.70 18.33 16.69
N ILE A 318 -10.49 17.03 16.47
CA ILE A 318 -9.24 16.50 15.91
C ILE A 318 -9.44 16.05 14.46
N ALA A 319 -8.35 16.08 13.71
CA ALA A 319 -8.17 15.43 12.42
C ALA A 319 -6.84 14.69 12.44
N PHE A 320 -6.72 13.61 11.69
CA PHE A 320 -5.43 12.93 11.52
C PHE A 320 -4.85 13.22 10.15
N PHE A 321 -3.53 13.25 10.05
CA PHE A 321 -2.81 13.24 8.79
C PHE A 321 -2.28 11.84 8.50
N MET A 322 -2.52 11.33 7.30
CA MET A 322 -1.88 10.11 6.80
C MET A 322 -1.61 10.26 5.31
N GLY A 323 -0.34 10.18 4.91
CA GLY A 323 0.01 10.16 3.49
C GLY A 323 -0.60 8.96 2.78
N THR A 324 -0.82 9.08 1.48
CA THR A 324 -1.29 7.97 0.65
C THR A 324 -0.45 7.85 -0.62
N ALA A 325 -0.50 6.68 -1.25
CA ALA A 325 0.14 6.44 -2.53
C ALA A 325 -0.76 5.64 -3.49
N GLN A 326 -0.46 5.75 -4.78
CA GLN A 326 -1.22 5.10 -5.87
C GLN A 326 -0.41 4.00 -6.57
N GLY A 327 0.56 3.42 -5.89
CA GLY A 327 1.41 2.33 -6.40
C GLY A 327 1.09 1.01 -5.69
N PRO A 328 1.64 -0.14 -6.15
CA PRO A 328 1.30 -1.47 -5.62
C PRO A 328 1.70 -1.70 -4.15
N CYS A 329 2.30 -0.71 -3.50
CA CYS A 329 2.69 -0.69 -2.10
C CYS A 329 1.47 -0.56 -1.18
N ARG A 330 1.41 -1.41 -0.14
CA ARG A 330 0.39 -1.41 0.92
C ARG A 330 0.09 -0.03 1.53
N PHE A 331 1.04 0.90 1.53
CA PHE A 331 0.87 2.26 2.06
C PHE A 331 -0.37 2.99 1.52
N GLY A 332 -0.72 2.78 0.25
CA GLY A 332 -1.92 3.39 -0.35
C GLY A 332 -3.26 2.95 0.25
N GLN A 333 -3.27 1.89 1.07
CA GLN A 333 -4.46 1.39 1.77
C GLN A 333 -4.56 1.83 3.23
N TYR A 334 -3.53 2.46 3.79
CA TYR A 334 -3.51 2.77 5.24
C TYR A 334 -4.67 3.64 5.65
N ARG A 335 -4.93 4.71 4.87
CA ARG A 335 -6.04 5.63 5.12
C ARG A 335 -7.37 4.90 5.18
N ALA A 336 -7.70 4.11 4.16
CA ALA A 336 -8.97 3.39 4.08
C ALA A 336 -9.13 2.41 5.25
N PHE A 337 -8.07 1.67 5.58
CA PHE A 337 -8.05 0.79 6.75
C PHE A 337 -8.25 1.55 8.07
N GLN A 338 -7.57 2.67 8.27
CA GLN A 338 -7.70 3.47 9.48
C GLN A 338 -9.10 4.11 9.60
N GLU A 339 -9.68 4.57 8.49
CA GLU A 339 -11.08 5.03 8.43
C GLU A 339 -12.06 3.90 8.81
N GLN A 340 -11.83 2.66 8.36
CA GLN A 340 -12.61 1.49 8.78
C GLN A 340 -12.50 1.23 10.29
N VAL A 341 -11.28 1.30 10.85
CA VAL A 341 -11.06 1.13 12.29
C VAL A 341 -11.79 2.22 13.08
N LEU A 342 -11.64 3.49 12.70
CA LEU A 342 -12.32 4.61 13.35
C LEU A 342 -13.85 4.45 13.27
N LYS A 343 -14.38 4.05 12.12
CA LYS A 343 -15.81 3.78 11.95
C LYS A 343 -16.32 2.70 12.90
N ARG A 344 -15.61 1.56 12.99
CA ARG A 344 -15.98 0.44 13.88
C ARG A 344 -15.99 0.85 15.36
N LEU A 345 -15.16 1.82 15.73
CA LEU A 345 -15.07 2.36 17.09
C LEU A 345 -16.02 3.54 17.35
N GLY A 346 -16.87 3.91 16.39
CA GLY A 346 -17.82 5.01 16.53
C GLY A 346 -17.21 6.41 16.32
N TYR A 347 -16.00 6.49 15.73
CA TYR A 347 -15.28 7.72 15.43
C TYR A 347 -15.32 8.11 13.95
N SER A 348 -16.39 7.77 13.23
CA SER A 348 -16.53 8.04 11.79
C SER A 348 -16.48 9.52 11.40
N ASP A 349 -16.70 10.43 12.36
CA ASP A 349 -16.69 11.88 12.15
C ASP A 349 -15.27 12.49 12.17
N ILE A 350 -14.26 11.72 12.62
CA ILE A 350 -12.86 12.15 12.66
C ILE A 350 -12.24 11.93 11.27
N PRO A 351 -11.81 12.99 10.57
CA PRO A 351 -11.32 12.88 9.21
C PRO A 351 -9.85 12.47 9.22
N ILE A 352 -9.46 11.68 8.22
CA ILE A 352 -8.06 11.45 7.88
C ILE A 352 -7.74 12.27 6.63
N ILE A 353 -6.95 13.32 6.83
CA ILE A 353 -6.42 14.19 5.79
C ILE A 353 -5.28 13.45 5.11
N SER A 354 -5.42 13.20 3.81
CA SER A 354 -4.41 12.51 3.02
C SER A 354 -3.93 13.34 1.85
N LEU A 355 -2.62 13.49 1.78
CA LEU A 355 -1.92 14.03 0.63
C LEU A 355 -1.38 12.86 -0.19
N ASP A 356 -1.46 12.94 -1.51
CA ASP A 356 -1.17 11.83 -2.41
C ASP A 356 0.23 11.96 -3.03
N SER A 357 0.96 10.85 -3.07
CA SER A 357 2.23 10.73 -3.79
C SER A 357 2.18 11.19 -5.26
N GLU A 358 1.04 11.07 -5.93
CA GLU A 358 0.92 11.38 -7.36
C GLU A 358 1.09 12.85 -7.67
N ASN A 359 0.69 13.75 -6.77
CA ASN A 359 0.92 15.18 -6.92
C ASN A 359 2.04 15.66 -5.99
N SER A 360 2.93 14.75 -5.59
CA SER A 360 4.03 15.00 -4.67
C SER A 360 3.56 15.60 -3.34
N TYR A 361 2.42 15.14 -2.85
CA TYR A 361 1.81 15.58 -1.60
C TYR A 361 1.41 17.07 -1.59
N GLY A 362 1.11 17.66 -2.75
CA GLY A 362 0.84 19.09 -2.91
C GLY A 362 -0.56 19.59 -2.54
N GLY A 363 -1.36 18.81 -1.80
CA GLY A 363 -2.80 19.08 -1.60
C GLY A 363 -3.19 20.33 -0.80
N TYR A 364 -2.24 21.06 -0.21
CA TYR A 364 -2.44 22.36 0.44
C TYR A 364 -1.92 23.55 -0.40
N GLY A 365 -1.64 23.31 -1.68
CA GLY A 365 -1.20 24.34 -2.62
C GLY A 365 0.30 24.61 -2.62
N VAL A 366 0.76 25.40 -3.60
CA VAL A 366 2.18 25.64 -3.88
C VAL A 366 2.94 26.21 -2.69
N LYS A 367 2.30 27.11 -1.92
CA LYS A 367 2.88 27.72 -0.72
C LYS A 367 3.27 26.65 0.30
N PHE A 368 2.34 25.77 0.64
CA PHE A 368 2.59 24.66 1.55
C PHE A 368 3.70 23.75 1.03
N THR A 369 3.62 23.33 -0.24
CA THR A 369 4.61 22.41 -0.83
C THR A 369 6.02 22.98 -0.74
N LYS A 370 6.19 24.28 -1.03
CA LYS A 370 7.48 24.96 -0.95
C LYS A 370 8.02 24.98 0.49
N LEU A 371 7.19 25.40 1.46
CA LEU A 371 7.58 25.51 2.86
C LEU A 371 7.88 24.14 3.48
N ALA A 372 7.03 23.15 3.23
CA ALA A 372 7.24 21.78 3.68
C ALA A 372 8.55 21.21 3.10
N TRP A 373 8.81 21.41 1.80
CA TRP A 373 10.04 20.93 1.18
C TRP A 373 11.29 21.63 1.72
N GLU A 374 11.25 22.96 1.91
CA GLU A 374 12.37 23.72 2.47
C GLU A 374 12.70 23.23 3.89
N GLY A 375 11.68 23.03 4.73
CA GLY A 375 11.85 22.50 6.09
C GLY A 375 12.36 21.04 6.10
N ILE A 376 11.77 20.16 5.29
CA ILE A 376 12.17 18.75 5.18
C ILE A 376 13.63 18.66 4.71
N ALA A 377 14.00 19.40 3.66
CA ALA A 377 15.37 19.37 3.14
C ALA A 377 16.40 19.91 4.15
N ALA A 378 16.05 20.97 4.90
CA ALA A 378 16.91 21.53 5.94
C ALA A 378 17.11 20.56 7.12
N ILE A 379 16.03 19.92 7.60
CA ILE A 379 16.09 18.92 8.67
C ILE A 379 16.88 17.70 8.22
N ASP A 380 16.72 17.24 6.97
CA ASP A 380 17.48 16.09 6.43
C ASP A 380 18.99 16.36 6.43
N ILE A 381 19.42 17.55 5.97
CA ILE A 381 20.83 17.97 6.01
C ILE A 381 21.33 18.03 7.46
N LEU A 382 20.55 18.65 8.35
CA LEU A 382 20.91 18.80 9.76
C LEU A 382 21.03 17.42 10.46
N ARG A 383 20.15 16.48 10.12
CA ARG A 383 20.15 15.10 10.63
C ARG A 383 21.36 14.31 10.14
N LYS A 384 21.75 14.48 8.88
CA LYS A 384 22.99 13.88 8.35
C LYS A 384 24.22 14.42 9.08
N ALA A 385 24.32 15.73 9.25
CA ALA A 385 25.42 16.34 10.00
C ALA A 385 25.47 15.85 11.46
N GLN A 386 24.31 15.74 12.12
CA GLN A 386 24.20 15.18 13.47
C GLN A 386 24.79 13.77 13.55
N ARG A 387 24.40 12.84 12.67
CA ARG A 387 24.90 11.44 12.70
C ARG A 387 26.41 11.35 12.45
N LEU A 388 26.93 12.19 11.55
CA LEU A 388 28.36 12.25 11.26
C LEU A 388 29.18 12.72 12.47
N ILE A 389 28.67 13.70 13.22
CA ILE A 389 29.41 14.33 14.33
C ILE A 389 29.18 13.54 15.63
N ARG A 390 27.94 13.16 15.93
CA ARG A 390 27.54 12.51 17.19
C ARG A 390 28.30 11.22 17.47
N ALA A 391 28.54 10.43 16.43
CA ALA A 391 29.31 9.19 16.57
C ALA A 391 30.71 9.45 17.13
N ASP A 392 31.32 10.60 16.82
CA ASP A 392 32.68 10.98 17.19
C ASP A 392 32.76 12.05 18.28
N GLU A 393 31.63 12.56 18.79
CA GLU A 393 31.66 13.66 19.74
C GLU A 393 32.36 13.27 21.05
N VAL A 394 33.24 14.17 21.53
CA VAL A 394 33.94 14.05 22.81
C VAL A 394 32.96 14.31 23.97
N ASN A 395 32.19 15.39 23.88
CA ASN A 395 31.20 15.74 24.88
C ASN A 395 29.83 15.12 24.51
N LYS A 396 29.49 13.98 25.12
CA LYS A 396 28.25 13.26 24.79
C LYS A 396 26.99 14.14 24.96
N GLY A 397 26.16 14.15 23.92
CA GLY A 397 24.92 14.90 23.82
C GLY A 397 25.08 16.37 23.38
N GLU A 398 26.29 16.87 23.13
CA GLU A 398 26.51 18.22 22.61
C GLU A 398 25.87 18.40 21.22
N THR A 399 26.09 17.42 20.33
CA THR A 399 25.55 17.42 18.97
C THR A 399 24.02 17.37 18.98
N ASP A 400 23.43 16.56 19.85
CA ASP A 400 21.96 16.43 19.98
C ASP A 400 21.31 17.72 20.46
N LYS A 401 21.93 18.42 21.43
CA LYS A 401 21.46 19.74 21.90
C LYS A 401 21.48 20.77 20.78
N LEU A 402 22.55 20.82 20.00
CA LEU A 402 22.66 21.71 18.84
C LEU A 402 21.63 21.33 17.77
N TYR A 403 21.49 20.05 17.45
CA TYR A 403 20.50 19.55 16.50
C TYR A 403 19.09 20.02 16.88
N LEU A 404 18.64 19.78 18.12
CA LEU A 404 17.30 20.16 18.58
C LEU A 404 17.10 21.69 18.55
N LYS A 405 18.13 22.47 18.96
CA LYS A 405 18.10 23.93 18.87
C LYS A 405 17.85 24.40 17.44
N TYR A 406 18.62 23.90 16.47
CA TYR A 406 18.50 24.34 15.08
C TYR A 406 17.25 23.78 14.40
N ARG A 407 16.82 22.54 14.69
CA ARG A 407 15.54 22.00 14.21
C ARG A 407 14.36 22.88 14.65
N ASN A 408 14.31 23.27 15.92
CA ASN A 408 13.24 24.13 16.43
C ASN A 408 13.27 25.53 15.80
N ARG A 409 14.47 26.09 15.57
CA ARG A 409 14.61 27.38 14.85
C ARG A 409 14.19 27.26 13.38
N ILE A 410 14.49 26.14 12.70
CA ILE A 410 14.04 25.86 11.33
C ILE A 410 12.52 25.87 11.28
N CYS A 411 11.86 25.08 12.14
CA CYS A 411 10.39 25.03 12.22
C CYS A 411 9.79 26.42 12.47
N LYS A 412 10.36 27.20 13.40
CA LYS A 412 9.89 28.57 13.67
C LYS A 412 9.99 29.48 12.44
N LEU A 413 11.10 29.44 11.70
CA LEU A 413 11.25 30.26 10.49
C LEU A 413 10.30 29.80 9.38
N ILE A 414 10.10 28.49 9.20
CA ILE A 414 9.13 27.95 8.25
C ILE A 414 7.70 28.42 8.58
N SER A 415 7.28 28.36 9.85
CA SER A 415 5.95 28.84 10.28
C SER A 415 5.75 30.35 10.06
N GLN A 416 6.84 31.11 9.98
CA GLN A 416 6.86 32.56 9.77
C GLN A 416 7.15 32.94 8.31
N GLU A 417 7.26 31.95 7.40
CA GLU A 417 7.56 32.15 5.98
C GLU A 417 8.91 32.84 5.73
N ARG A 418 9.89 32.59 6.59
CA ARG A 418 11.23 33.18 6.51
C ARG A 418 12.24 32.18 5.96
N GLY A 419 13.13 32.65 5.10
CA GLY A 419 14.17 31.81 4.48
C GLY A 419 15.20 31.27 5.47
N LEU A 420 15.72 30.08 5.20
CA LEU A 420 16.60 29.34 6.12
C LEU A 420 18.11 29.57 5.92
N LYS A 421 18.53 30.25 4.85
CA LYS A 421 19.96 30.33 4.44
C LYS A 421 20.92 30.70 5.58
N ASN A 422 20.65 31.83 6.26
CA ASN A 422 21.52 32.31 7.34
C ASN A 422 21.51 31.36 8.54
N LEU A 423 20.33 30.80 8.88
CA LEU A 423 20.20 29.84 9.96
C LEU A 423 21.00 28.55 9.68
N MET A 424 20.98 28.07 8.44
CA MET A 424 21.74 26.88 8.05
C MET A 424 23.25 27.13 8.09
N GLN A 425 23.71 28.35 7.74
CA GLN A 425 25.12 28.71 7.89
C GLN A 425 25.53 28.79 9.37
N GLU A 426 24.68 29.37 10.23
CA GLU A 426 24.89 29.35 11.67
C GLU A 426 24.94 27.92 12.23
N ALA A 427 24.05 27.04 11.77
CA ALA A 427 24.02 25.64 12.18
C ALA A 427 25.30 24.91 11.77
N ALA A 428 25.76 25.09 10.53
CA ALA A 428 27.01 24.51 10.04
C ALA A 428 28.22 24.98 10.86
N ASN A 429 28.30 26.29 11.15
CA ASN A 429 29.39 26.86 11.96
C ASN A 429 29.36 26.34 13.41
N ALA A 430 28.18 26.16 14.00
CA ALA A 430 28.06 25.65 15.37
C ALA A 430 28.40 24.16 15.45
N LEU A 431 27.87 23.35 14.53
CA LEU A 431 28.16 21.92 14.46
C LEU A 431 29.64 21.65 14.13
N GLY A 432 30.26 22.45 13.26
CA GLY A 432 31.68 22.35 12.94
C GLY A 432 32.64 22.70 14.09
N LYS A 433 32.12 23.27 15.19
CA LYS A 433 32.91 23.56 16.41
C LYS A 433 32.81 22.47 17.47
N VAL A 434 31.94 21.47 17.28
CA VAL A 434 31.82 20.34 18.20
C VAL A 434 33.14 19.57 18.20
N LYS A 435 33.68 19.32 19.39
CA LYS A 435 34.94 18.58 19.53
C LYS A 435 34.70 17.10 19.22
N THR A 436 35.43 16.56 18.25
CA THR A 436 35.33 15.15 17.83
C THR A 436 36.64 14.39 18.02
N GLU A 437 36.53 13.09 18.29
CA GLU A 437 37.63 12.15 18.22
C GLU A 437 37.75 11.64 16.78
N ASN A 438 38.84 12.00 16.09
CA ASN A 438 39.06 11.58 14.71
C ASN A 438 39.57 10.12 14.66
N ARG A 439 38.68 9.17 14.96
CA ARG A 439 38.94 7.72 14.84
C ARG A 439 38.34 7.20 13.55
N ASP A 440 39.07 6.30 12.89
CA ASP A 440 38.53 5.53 11.78
C ASP A 440 37.51 4.51 12.33
N LYS A 441 36.23 4.79 12.11
CA LYS A 441 35.11 3.94 12.56
C LYS A 441 34.42 3.36 11.36
N PRO A 442 34.01 2.07 11.41
CA PRO A 442 33.24 1.48 10.34
C PRO A 442 31.93 2.25 10.12
N VAL A 443 31.51 2.32 8.86
CA VAL A 443 30.23 2.92 8.46
C VAL A 443 29.25 1.81 8.10
N VAL A 444 28.04 1.85 8.67
CA VAL A 444 26.95 0.92 8.37
C VAL A 444 25.78 1.70 7.79
N THR A 445 25.36 1.30 6.59
CA THR A 445 24.15 1.84 5.96
C THR A 445 22.94 0.99 6.30
N ILE A 446 21.89 1.62 6.84
CA ILE A 446 20.61 0.94 7.11
C ILE A 446 19.69 1.07 5.89
N VAL A 447 19.32 -0.08 5.32
CA VAL A 447 18.42 -0.20 4.16
C VAL A 447 17.12 -0.88 4.60
N GLY A 448 15.99 -0.47 4.03
CA GLY A 448 14.68 -1.00 4.41
C GLY A 448 13.52 -0.05 4.12
N GLU A 449 12.36 -0.37 4.69
CA GLU A 449 11.14 0.43 4.60
C GLU A 449 11.36 1.83 5.23
N ILE A 450 10.84 2.89 4.62
CA ILE A 450 11.16 4.28 4.98
C ILE A 450 10.71 4.63 6.40
N TYR A 451 9.52 4.23 6.82
CA TYR A 451 9.05 4.52 8.17
C TYR A 451 9.87 3.74 9.20
N VAL A 452 10.10 2.44 8.97
CA VAL A 452 10.86 1.58 9.89
C VAL A 452 12.27 2.14 10.12
N ARG A 453 12.95 2.54 9.04
CA ARG A 453 14.29 3.10 9.12
C ARG A 453 14.38 4.38 9.95
N HIS A 454 13.34 5.21 9.93
CA HIS A 454 13.38 6.55 10.54
C HIS A 454 12.76 6.61 11.94
N ASN A 455 11.69 5.87 12.21
CA ASN A 455 11.01 5.91 13.50
C ASN A 455 11.79 5.09 14.55
N PRO A 456 12.28 5.70 15.65
CA PRO A 456 13.17 5.05 16.60
C PRO A 456 12.59 3.79 17.25
N TYR A 457 11.30 3.80 17.61
CA TYR A 457 10.67 2.63 18.22
C TYR A 457 10.53 1.49 17.21
N SER A 458 10.18 1.83 15.96
CA SER A 458 9.92 0.83 14.93
C SER A 458 11.17 0.04 14.52
N ASN A 459 12.35 0.65 14.61
CA ASN A 459 13.63 -0.04 14.41
C ASN A 459 14.31 -0.47 15.72
N ILE A 460 13.59 -0.45 16.84
CA ILE A 460 14.08 -0.91 18.15
C ILE A 460 15.36 -0.13 18.54
N PHE A 461 15.41 1.16 18.18
CA PHE A 461 16.51 2.07 18.46
C PHE A 461 17.88 1.60 17.93
N ILE A 462 17.90 0.79 16.86
CA ILE A 462 19.12 0.18 16.32
C ILE A 462 20.21 1.20 15.97
N ILE A 463 19.84 2.42 15.55
CA ILE A 463 20.79 3.48 15.24
C ILE A 463 21.62 3.84 16.49
N ASN A 464 20.95 4.02 17.63
CA ASN A 464 21.61 4.39 18.88
C ASN A 464 22.50 3.25 19.37
N GLU A 465 22.06 2.00 19.19
CA GLU A 465 22.82 0.83 19.59
C GLU A 465 24.08 0.64 18.74
N LEU A 466 23.99 0.81 17.42
CA LEU A 466 25.16 0.76 16.52
C LEU A 466 26.18 1.87 16.86
N GLU A 467 25.70 3.08 17.11
CA GLU A 467 26.59 4.18 17.52
C GLU A 467 27.23 3.94 18.89
N ARG A 468 26.50 3.32 19.83
CA ARG A 468 27.04 2.89 21.14
C ARG A 468 28.17 1.87 20.99
N LEU A 469 28.07 0.99 19.99
CA LEU A 469 29.11 0.02 19.63
C LEU A 469 30.29 0.62 18.85
N GLY A 470 30.28 1.94 18.60
CA GLY A 470 31.39 2.63 17.93
C GLY A 470 31.32 2.62 16.41
N VAL A 471 30.12 2.44 15.83
CA VAL A 471 29.88 2.45 14.39
C VAL A 471 29.22 3.75 13.95
N LYS A 472 29.59 4.25 12.77
CA LYS A 472 28.88 5.37 12.12
C LYS A 472 27.68 4.85 11.35
N VAL A 473 26.51 5.43 11.57
CA VAL A 473 25.28 4.97 10.91
C VAL A 473 24.85 5.94 9.81
N GLU A 474 24.69 5.41 8.60
CA GLU A 474 24.13 6.11 7.47
C GLU A 474 22.71 5.60 7.15
N LEU A 475 21.84 6.52 6.76
CA LEU A 475 20.51 6.21 6.25
C LEU A 475 20.29 6.95 4.93
N ALA A 476 19.50 6.33 4.05
CA ALA A 476 19.00 7.06 2.89
C ALA A 476 18.22 8.30 3.35
N SER A 477 18.37 9.37 2.58
CA SER A 477 17.70 10.63 2.84
C SER A 477 16.19 10.48 2.72
N MET A 478 15.43 11.15 3.60
CA MET A 478 13.97 11.20 3.41
C MET A 478 13.60 11.87 2.08
N ARG A 479 14.48 12.74 1.56
CA ARG A 479 14.33 13.40 0.26
C ARG A 479 14.30 12.42 -0.90
N GLU A 480 14.88 11.22 -0.77
CA GLU A 480 14.86 10.17 -1.80
C GLU A 480 13.44 9.88 -2.26
N TRP A 481 12.52 9.67 -1.31
CA TRP A 481 11.12 9.39 -1.60
C TRP A 481 10.44 10.54 -2.35
N PHE A 482 10.63 11.78 -1.89
CA PHE A 482 10.04 12.95 -2.53
C PHE A 482 10.64 13.22 -3.92
N MET A 483 11.93 12.94 -4.12
CA MET A 483 12.56 13.01 -5.44
C MET A 483 11.98 11.94 -6.37
N TYR A 484 11.80 10.73 -5.89
CA TYR A 484 11.16 9.64 -6.63
C TYR A 484 9.72 10.01 -7.01
N THR A 485 8.89 10.47 -6.08
CA THR A 485 7.50 10.85 -6.38
C THR A 485 7.43 12.02 -7.37
N ASN A 486 8.32 13.01 -7.23
CA ASN A 486 8.43 14.11 -8.20
C ASN A 486 8.80 13.62 -9.60
N GLN A 487 9.75 12.68 -9.69
CA GLN A 487 10.15 12.11 -10.98
C GLN A 487 9.00 11.31 -11.61
N MET A 488 8.32 10.49 -10.82
CA MET A 488 7.14 9.74 -11.27
C MET A 488 5.99 10.66 -11.72
N HIS A 489 5.75 11.75 -10.98
CA HIS A 489 4.74 12.75 -11.35
C HIS A 489 5.07 13.40 -12.71
N LYS A 490 6.33 13.79 -12.94
CA LYS A 490 6.78 14.32 -14.23
C LYS A 490 6.52 13.32 -15.35
N GLU A 491 6.89 12.05 -15.17
CA GLU A 491 6.69 11.02 -16.20
C GLU A 491 5.21 10.79 -16.53
N LEU A 492 4.32 10.88 -15.53
CA LEU A 492 2.87 10.78 -15.72
C LEU A 492 2.33 11.99 -16.50
N ILE A 493 2.67 13.21 -16.09
CA ILE A 493 2.23 14.44 -16.80
C ILE A 493 2.72 14.43 -18.25
N TRP A 494 3.99 14.05 -18.49
CA TRP A 494 4.53 13.99 -19.85
C TRP A 494 3.78 12.97 -20.72
N LYS A 495 3.38 11.82 -20.16
CA LYS A 495 2.54 10.85 -20.86
C LYS A 495 1.14 11.40 -21.14
N ASP A 496 0.54 12.11 -20.19
CA ASP A 496 -0.79 12.72 -20.37
C ASP A 496 -0.76 13.83 -21.42
N ILE A 497 0.28 14.67 -21.43
CA ILE A 497 0.48 15.71 -22.45
C ILE A 497 0.67 15.07 -23.83
N ILE A 498 1.56 14.07 -23.97
CA ILE A 498 1.75 13.35 -25.24
C ILE A 498 0.46 12.66 -25.68
N SER A 499 -0.31 12.08 -24.74
CA SER A 499 -1.60 11.48 -25.02
C SER A 499 -2.61 12.52 -25.52
N TYR A 500 -2.66 13.70 -24.90
CA TYR A 500 -3.53 14.81 -25.31
C TYR A 500 -3.21 15.31 -26.73
N PHE A 501 -1.92 15.44 -27.06
CA PHE A 501 -1.48 15.79 -28.42
C PHE A 501 -1.73 14.66 -29.43
N SER A 502 -1.62 13.39 -29.02
CA SER A 502 -1.94 12.25 -29.90
C SER A 502 -3.44 12.11 -30.20
N ILE A 503 -4.30 12.54 -29.27
CA ILE A 503 -5.76 12.60 -29.47
C ILE A 503 -6.13 13.73 -30.43
N LEU A 504 -5.45 14.89 -30.35
CA LEU A 504 -5.63 15.99 -31.30
C LEU A 504 -5.17 15.63 -32.73
N TYR A 505 -4.16 14.78 -32.88
CA TYR A 505 -3.72 14.24 -34.18
C TYR A 505 -4.65 13.16 -34.78
N HIS A 506 -5.70 12.74 -34.08
CA HIS A 506 -6.76 11.89 -34.64
C HIS A 506 -8.02 12.68 -35.02
N PHE A 507 -8.03 14.00 -34.82
CA PHE A 507 -9.12 14.90 -35.17
C PHE A 507 -8.74 15.98 -36.21
N ILE A 508 -7.57 15.84 -36.84
CA ILE A 508 -7.13 16.57 -38.04
C ILE A 508 -6.74 15.51 -39.07
#